data_AF-U2T7J9-F1
#
_entry.id   AF-U2T7J9-F1
#
_cell.length_a   1.000
_cell.length_b   1.000
_cell.length_c   1.000
_cell.angle_alpha   90.00
_cell.angle_beta   90.00
_cell.angle_gamma   90.00
#
_symmetry.space_group_name_H-M   'P 1'
#
loop_
_entity.id
_entity.type
_entity.pdbx_description
1 polymer ?
#
loop_
_entity_poly.entity_id
_entity_poly.type
_entity_poly.pdbx_seq_one_letter_code
_entity_poly.pdbx_strand_id
1 'polypeptide(L)'
;MFSASVSAEDLVELVLDRMEARFSTGDHDAKTVAIESLGAGLQSALAIAVAQRPRSEKMYRLLLLEEPEAFLHPSAQRTIAQQTFHLPGIQTIATTHSALVLAEAAPEDIVVMRDHVAYPAASVSTTQEQKDAYLLSSLASNTMFDRSLLLVEGPGEVAYFEMLRREMRNIIPLPLLNRMRVCAVGGKAGFGPWLRLLRRFANNGDQAFEVIVCADSIDAGTDVVRALRESSVVVPAALASEIANLANGIDMSNVSPADALVIAERTSAANRLAASSNVPLHFNRVDLEYAILEALNDRRSREFAKTHGLEVESRDKLMARMGSKGGDGKASEKAGSKAPYLRANLAYIVTWDEISPDIKELLWRWVRGAMEPYSSLARPPEIS
;
A
#
# COMPACT_ATOMS: atom_id res chain seq x y z
N MET A 1 -47.60 32.51 51.78
CA MET A 1 -46.45 33.02 50.99
C MET A 1 -45.57 31.82 50.67
N PHE A 2 -45.50 31.39 49.41
CA PHE A 2 -44.55 30.36 48.99
C PHE A 2 -43.27 31.07 48.53
N SER A 3 -42.15 30.84 49.22
CA SER A 3 -40.81 31.23 48.76
C SER A 3 -40.10 29.97 48.29
N ALA A 4 -39.85 29.85 46.99
CA ALA A 4 -38.98 28.82 46.46
C ALA A 4 -37.55 29.38 46.40
N SER A 5 -36.62 28.78 47.13
CA SER A 5 -35.19 29.04 47.00
C SER A 5 -34.61 28.05 46.00
N VAL A 6 -34.56 28.43 44.73
CA VAL A 6 -33.84 27.69 43.70
C VAL A 6 -32.44 28.30 43.60
N SER A 7 -31.40 27.48 43.75
CA SER A 7 -30.04 27.98 43.57
C SER A 7 -29.79 28.33 42.10
N ALA A 8 -28.82 29.19 41.82
CA ALA A 8 -28.49 29.53 40.43
C ALA A 8 -28.02 28.28 39.65
N GLU A 9 -27.40 27.31 40.32
CA GLU A 9 -26.95 26.05 39.72
C GLU A 9 -28.12 25.15 39.33
N ASP A 10 -29.10 24.98 40.22
CA ASP A 10 -30.32 24.20 39.92
C ASP A 10 -31.11 24.81 38.75
N LEU A 11 -31.12 26.14 38.66
CA LEU A 11 -31.78 26.88 37.60
C LEU A 11 -31.04 26.71 36.26
N VAL A 12 -29.71 26.66 36.29
CA VAL A 12 -28.87 26.41 35.10
C VAL A 12 -29.01 24.97 34.62
N GLU A 13 -29.00 23.97 35.51
CA GLU A 13 -29.25 22.57 35.13
C GLU A 13 -30.64 22.40 34.50
N LEU A 14 -31.67 22.97 35.12
CA LEU A 14 -33.05 22.86 34.62
C LEU A 14 -33.25 23.55 33.27
N VAL A 15 -32.46 24.59 32.98
CA VAL A 15 -32.44 25.25 31.67
C VAL A 15 -31.65 24.41 30.67
N LEU A 16 -30.45 23.92 31.02
CA LEU A 16 -29.60 23.11 30.14
C LEU A 16 -30.32 21.84 29.66
N ASP A 17 -31.03 21.14 30.54
CA ASP A 17 -31.84 19.95 30.21
C ASP A 17 -32.99 20.23 29.24
N ARG A 18 -33.34 21.51 29.04
CA ARG A 18 -34.43 21.95 28.16
C ARG A 18 -33.94 22.72 26.94
N MET A 19 -32.62 22.92 26.80
CA MET A 19 -32.04 23.61 25.65
C MET A 19 -31.73 22.63 24.52
N GLU A 20 -32.51 22.69 23.44
CA GLU A 20 -32.12 22.10 22.16
C GLU A 20 -31.22 23.07 21.40
N ALA A 21 -30.00 22.65 21.10
CA ALA A 21 -29.13 23.41 20.21
C ALA A 21 -29.60 23.22 18.76
N ARG A 22 -29.82 24.34 18.05
CA ARG A 22 -30.26 24.35 16.65
C ARG A 22 -29.30 25.19 15.81
N PHE A 23 -29.04 24.77 14.57
CA PHE A 23 -28.04 25.33 13.67
C PHE A 23 -28.68 26.01 12.46
N SER A 24 -28.04 27.06 11.95
CA SER A 24 -28.35 27.65 10.63
C SER A 24 -27.13 27.52 9.72
N THR A 25 -27.33 27.01 8.51
CA THR A 25 -26.28 26.72 7.52
C THR A 25 -26.06 27.86 6.52
N GLY A 26 -26.75 29.00 6.65
CA GLY A 26 -26.49 30.20 5.87
C GLY A 26 -27.59 31.26 5.98
N ASP A 27 -27.34 32.45 5.41
CA ASP A 27 -28.27 33.59 5.43
C ASP A 27 -29.61 33.33 4.71
N HIS A 28 -29.68 32.27 3.90
CA HIS A 28 -30.87 31.85 3.16
C HIS A 28 -31.74 30.81 3.88
N ASP A 29 -31.25 30.19 4.96
CA ASP A 29 -32.01 29.18 5.72
C ASP A 29 -32.76 29.84 6.88
N ALA A 30 -34.02 30.22 6.63
CA ALA A 30 -34.91 30.76 7.66
C ALA A 30 -35.31 29.74 8.76
N LYS A 31 -34.90 28.47 8.63
CA LYS A 31 -35.24 27.38 9.55
C LYS A 31 -33.97 26.82 10.18
N THR A 32 -33.90 26.89 11.49
CA THR A 32 -32.84 26.23 12.26
C THR A 32 -33.12 24.73 12.36
N VAL A 33 -32.10 23.93 12.07
CA VAL A 33 -32.16 22.46 12.14
C VAL A 33 -31.57 21.97 13.45
N ALA A 34 -32.11 20.88 14.00
CA ALA A 34 -31.55 20.26 15.20
C ALA A 34 -30.17 19.65 14.87
N ILE A 35 -29.28 19.53 15.87
CA ILE A 35 -27.93 18.97 15.63
C ILE A 35 -28.04 17.55 15.07
N GLU A 36 -29.02 16.77 15.50
CA GLU A 36 -29.30 15.40 15.06
C GLU A 36 -29.72 15.34 13.58
N SER A 37 -30.20 16.46 13.02
CA SER A 37 -30.53 16.60 11.61
C SER A 37 -29.36 17.10 10.75
N LEU A 38 -28.23 17.47 11.36
CA LEU A 38 -27.01 17.77 10.61
C LEU A 38 -26.36 16.47 10.12
N GLY A 39 -25.73 16.52 8.95
CA GLY A 39 -24.86 15.43 8.51
C GLY A 39 -23.70 15.22 9.49
N ALA A 40 -23.25 13.97 9.65
CA ALA A 40 -22.23 13.59 10.62
C ALA A 40 -20.95 14.45 10.56
N GLY A 41 -20.49 14.82 9.35
CA GLY A 41 -19.35 15.73 9.19
C GLY A 41 -19.55 17.13 9.80
N LEU A 42 -20.76 17.70 9.73
CA LEU A 42 -21.10 18.98 10.39
C LEU A 42 -21.17 18.83 11.91
N GLN A 43 -21.67 17.70 12.40
CA GLN A 43 -21.67 17.39 13.84
C GLN A 43 -20.24 17.31 14.37
N SER A 44 -19.33 16.63 13.65
CA SER A 44 -17.91 16.54 14.00
C SER A 44 -17.22 17.90 14.00
N ALA A 45 -17.45 18.72 12.97
CA ALA A 45 -16.92 20.08 12.92
C ALA A 45 -17.41 20.95 14.09
N LEU A 46 -18.69 20.81 14.47
CA LEU A 46 -19.25 21.49 15.64
C LEU A 46 -18.63 21.01 16.95
N ALA A 47 -18.47 19.69 17.12
CA ALA A 47 -17.83 19.11 18.30
C ALA A 47 -16.41 19.64 18.48
N ILE A 48 -15.64 19.71 17.39
CA ILE A 48 -14.30 20.31 17.37
C ILE A 48 -14.35 21.80 17.73
N ALA A 49 -15.27 22.58 17.15
CA ALA A 49 -15.40 24.00 17.44
C ALA A 49 -15.77 24.28 18.91
N VAL A 50 -16.66 23.45 19.49
CA VAL A 50 -17.00 23.50 20.92
C VAL A 50 -15.80 23.09 21.77
N ALA A 51 -15.05 22.07 21.35
CA ALA A 51 -13.84 21.63 22.03
C ALA A 51 -12.77 22.73 22.04
N GLN A 52 -12.61 23.50 20.97
CA GLN A 52 -11.65 24.60 20.90
C GLN A 52 -11.96 25.77 21.84
N ARG A 53 -13.18 25.87 22.41
CA ARG A 53 -13.50 26.97 23.31
C ARG A 53 -12.68 26.91 24.60
N PRO A 54 -12.06 28.04 25.03
CA PRO A 54 -11.33 28.10 26.28
C PRO A 54 -12.29 27.89 27.45
N ARG A 55 -11.94 26.97 28.35
CA ARG A 55 -12.63 26.76 29.64
C ARG A 55 -11.72 27.22 30.77
N SER A 56 -12.33 27.76 31.83
CA SER A 56 -11.63 28.37 32.98
C SER A 56 -10.90 27.36 33.87
N GLU A 57 -11.13 26.05 33.70
CA GLU A 57 -10.58 25.01 34.56
C GLU A 57 -9.52 24.15 33.85
N LYS A 58 -8.44 23.81 34.58
CA LYS A 58 -7.43 22.83 34.18
C LYS A 58 -8.01 21.40 34.26
N MET A 59 -8.94 21.06 33.38
CA MET A 59 -9.46 19.70 33.26
C MET A 59 -8.73 18.96 32.14
N TYR A 60 -8.41 17.68 32.33
CA TYR A 60 -7.97 16.82 31.23
C TYR A 60 -9.14 16.61 30.28
N ARG A 61 -8.95 16.94 29.00
CA ARG A 61 -10.02 16.88 27.99
C ARG A 61 -9.74 15.74 27.03
N LEU A 62 -10.72 14.87 26.87
CA LEU A 62 -10.71 13.78 25.91
C LEU A 62 -11.80 14.05 24.87
N LEU A 63 -11.45 14.00 23.60
CA LEU A 63 -12.36 14.08 22.46
C LEU A 63 -12.33 12.75 21.72
N LEU A 64 -13.49 12.10 21.59
CA LEU A 64 -13.66 10.86 20.84
C LEU A 64 -14.46 11.16 19.58
N LEU A 65 -13.90 10.86 18.41
CA LEU A 65 -14.54 11.08 17.12
C LEU A 65 -14.62 9.77 16.34
N GLU A 66 -15.82 9.42 15.89
CA GLU A 66 -16.03 8.32 14.97
C GLU A 66 -16.12 8.87 13.55
N GLU A 67 -15.19 8.49 12.68
CA GLU A 67 -15.13 8.89 11.26
C GLU A 67 -15.49 10.37 11.02
N PRO A 68 -14.71 11.33 11.57
CA PRO A 68 -15.04 12.76 11.46
C PRO A 68 -15.15 13.25 10.01
N GLU A 69 -14.54 12.53 9.06
CA GLU A 69 -14.64 12.76 7.62
C GLU A 69 -15.96 12.36 6.96
N ALA A 70 -16.85 11.63 7.67
CA ALA A 70 -18.02 11.02 7.07
C ALA A 70 -18.90 12.06 6.36
N PHE A 71 -19.23 11.79 5.10
CA PHE A 71 -19.99 12.67 4.21
C PHE A 71 -19.36 14.03 3.90
N LEU A 72 -18.06 14.23 4.21
CA LEU A 72 -17.32 15.44 3.84
C LEU A 72 -16.63 15.29 2.48
N HIS A 73 -16.62 16.37 1.72
CA HIS A 73 -15.82 16.49 0.49
C HIS A 73 -14.31 16.35 0.81
N PRO A 74 -13.48 15.77 -0.07
CA PRO A 74 -12.03 15.60 0.14
C PRO A 74 -11.25 16.82 0.67
N SER A 75 -11.63 18.03 0.31
CA SER A 75 -11.02 19.26 0.85
C SER A 75 -11.37 19.46 2.33
N ALA A 76 -12.63 19.26 2.71
CA ALA A 76 -13.10 19.38 4.08
C ALA A 76 -12.54 18.27 4.99
N GLN A 77 -12.26 17.08 4.46
CA GLN A 77 -11.59 16.01 5.22
C GLN A 77 -10.17 16.42 5.67
N ARG A 78 -9.42 17.15 4.82
CA ARG A 78 -8.11 17.68 5.22
C ARG A 78 -8.24 18.76 6.28
N THR A 79 -9.20 19.67 6.12
CA THR A 79 -9.46 20.73 7.09
C THR A 79 -9.80 20.13 8.46
N ILE A 80 -10.69 19.13 8.50
CA ILE A 80 -11.09 18.53 9.78
C ILE A 80 -9.92 17.77 10.42
N ALA A 81 -9.11 17.04 9.64
CA ALA A 81 -7.93 16.35 10.15
C ALA A 81 -6.94 17.32 10.82
N GLN A 82 -6.59 18.42 10.13
CA GLN A 82 -5.69 19.45 10.66
C GLN A 82 -6.24 20.10 11.94
N GLN A 83 -7.55 20.35 11.99
CA GLN A 83 -8.23 20.91 13.16
C GLN A 83 -8.37 19.94 14.33
N THR A 84 -8.31 18.63 14.06
CA THR A 84 -8.51 17.55 15.05
C THR A 84 -7.20 17.15 15.73
N PHE A 85 -6.12 16.99 14.96
CA PHE A 85 -4.84 16.47 15.46
C PHE A 85 -4.05 17.46 16.32
N HIS A 86 -4.34 18.76 16.20
CA HIS A 86 -3.54 19.81 16.83
C HIS A 86 -4.30 20.61 17.91
N LEU A 87 -5.27 19.99 18.58
CA LEU A 87 -6.05 20.66 19.64
C LEU A 87 -5.22 20.79 20.93
N PRO A 88 -4.76 22.00 21.31
CA PRO A 88 -3.91 22.15 22.49
C PRO A 88 -4.69 21.84 23.78
N GLY A 89 -4.13 20.97 24.61
CA GLY A 89 -4.72 20.59 25.90
C GLY A 89 -5.91 19.63 25.80
N ILE A 90 -6.13 19.01 24.63
CA ILE A 90 -7.17 18.01 24.39
C ILE A 90 -6.52 16.78 23.78
N GLN A 91 -6.66 15.63 24.43
CA GLN A 91 -6.33 14.35 23.81
C GLN A 91 -7.47 13.98 22.86
N THR A 92 -7.16 13.77 21.59
CA THR A 92 -8.15 13.35 20.61
C THR A 92 -7.89 11.91 20.19
N ILE A 93 -8.94 11.08 20.20
CA ILE A 93 -8.92 9.74 19.62
C ILE A 93 -9.97 9.74 18.51
N ALA A 94 -9.52 9.49 17.28
CA ALA A 94 -10.39 9.45 16.11
C ALA A 94 -10.25 8.10 15.40
N THR A 95 -11.36 7.56 14.91
CA THR A 95 -11.35 6.48 13.92
C THR A 95 -11.45 7.09 12.52
N THR A 96 -10.81 6.47 11.53
CA THR A 96 -10.86 6.94 10.15
C THR A 96 -10.66 5.81 9.15
N HIS A 97 -11.40 5.87 8.05
CA HIS A 97 -11.16 5.07 6.85
C HIS A 97 -10.65 5.94 5.68
N SER A 98 -10.33 7.21 5.94
CA SER A 98 -9.86 8.15 4.95
C SER A 98 -8.34 8.23 4.91
N ALA A 99 -7.79 7.89 3.75
CA ALA A 99 -6.38 8.16 3.44
C ALA A 99 -6.04 9.66 3.47
N LEU A 100 -7.02 10.54 3.28
CA LEU A 100 -6.81 11.99 3.34
C LEU A 100 -6.63 12.48 4.77
N VAL A 101 -7.38 11.91 5.71
CA VAL A 101 -7.19 12.18 7.15
C VAL A 101 -5.86 11.61 7.60
N LEU A 102 -5.56 10.37 7.22
CA LEU A 102 -4.31 9.71 7.59
C LEU A 102 -3.06 10.41 7.04
N ALA A 103 -3.15 11.03 5.86
CA ALA A 103 -2.05 11.79 5.26
C ALA A 103 -1.63 13.03 6.08
N GLU A 104 -2.50 13.54 6.95
CA GLU A 104 -2.24 14.70 7.81
C GLU A 104 -1.78 14.30 9.23
N ALA A 105 -1.75 12.99 9.55
CA ALA A 105 -1.34 12.47 10.85
C ALA A 105 0.18 12.27 10.94
N ALA A 106 0.74 12.37 12.14
CA ALA A 106 2.09 11.88 12.41
C ALA A 106 2.07 10.33 12.48
N PRO A 107 3.04 9.63 11.86
CA PRO A 107 3.11 8.17 11.94
C PRO A 107 3.05 7.59 13.36
N GLU A 108 3.66 8.27 14.35
CA GLU A 108 3.62 7.85 15.76
C GLU A 108 2.23 7.91 16.42
N ASP A 109 1.32 8.73 15.89
CA ASP A 109 -0.06 8.85 16.39
C ASP A 109 -1.00 7.79 15.79
N ILE A 110 -0.53 7.01 14.82
CA ILE A 110 -1.35 6.04 14.10
C ILE A 110 -1.34 4.70 14.82
N VAL A 111 -2.54 4.15 15.02
CA VAL A 111 -2.76 2.76 15.44
C VAL A 111 -3.55 2.05 14.36
N VAL A 112 -2.94 1.04 13.73
CA VAL A 112 -3.63 0.23 12.73
C VAL A 112 -4.45 -0.84 13.44
N MET A 113 -5.74 -0.94 13.13
CA MET A 113 -6.63 -1.97 13.67
C MET A 113 -6.87 -3.07 12.62
N ARG A 114 -6.58 -4.34 12.96
CA ARG A 114 -6.90 -5.50 12.11
C ARG A 114 -7.35 -6.67 12.95
N ASP A 115 -8.43 -7.33 12.55
CA ASP A 115 -8.93 -8.55 13.20
C ASP A 115 -9.06 -8.39 14.73
N HIS A 116 -9.53 -7.22 15.19
CA HIS A 116 -9.64 -6.81 16.59
C HIS A 116 -8.31 -6.67 17.36
N VAL A 117 -7.18 -6.63 16.66
CA VAL A 117 -5.84 -6.40 17.18
C VAL A 117 -5.37 -5.00 16.80
N ALA A 118 -4.76 -4.30 17.77
CA ALA A 118 -4.16 -2.99 17.58
C ALA A 118 -2.66 -3.12 17.28
N TYR A 119 -2.19 -2.42 16.26
CA TYR A 119 -0.78 -2.35 15.86
C TYR A 119 -0.33 -0.88 15.94
N PRO A 120 0.16 -0.43 17.12
CA PRO A 120 0.70 0.92 17.25
C PRO A 120 2.02 1.05 16.50
N ALA A 121 2.36 2.27 16.08
CA ALA A 121 3.67 2.56 15.52
C ALA A 121 4.76 2.48 16.60
N ALA A 122 5.84 1.74 16.32
CA ALA A 122 7.05 1.79 17.13
C ALA A 122 7.68 3.19 17.09
N SER A 123 8.19 3.66 18.24
CA SER A 123 8.89 4.94 18.35
C SER A 123 10.22 4.92 17.58
N VAL A 124 10.53 6.03 16.92
CA VAL A 124 11.77 6.22 16.16
C VAL A 124 12.38 7.59 16.48
N SER A 125 13.55 7.89 15.90
CA SER A 125 14.15 9.22 16.05
C SER A 125 13.30 10.28 15.32
N THR A 126 13.34 11.53 15.79
CA THR A 126 12.61 12.65 15.16
C THR A 126 12.92 12.81 13.67
N THR A 127 14.17 12.58 13.25
CA THR A 127 14.55 12.64 11.84
C THR A 127 13.91 11.52 11.02
N GLN A 128 13.76 10.32 11.60
CA GLN A 128 13.07 9.22 10.92
C GLN A 128 11.57 9.49 10.86
N GLU A 129 10.98 10.03 11.94
CA GLU A 129 9.57 10.42 11.99
C GLU A 129 9.22 11.40 10.87
N GLN A 130 10.05 12.41 10.62
CA GLN A 130 9.85 13.37 9.53
C GLN A 130 9.89 12.73 8.14
N LYS A 131 10.80 11.77 7.91
CA LYS A 131 10.88 11.03 6.64
C LYS A 131 9.65 10.16 6.43
N ASP A 132 9.21 9.49 7.49
CA ASP A 132 8.04 8.63 7.50
C ASP A 132 6.76 9.44 7.26
N ALA A 133 6.63 10.61 7.89
CA ALA A 133 5.51 11.55 7.67
C ALA A 133 5.46 12.06 6.22
N TYR A 134 6.62 12.36 5.61
CA TYR A 134 6.68 12.72 4.19
C TYR A 134 6.21 11.56 3.29
N LEU A 135 6.64 10.34 3.58
CA LEU A 135 6.22 9.16 2.81
C LEU A 135 4.72 8.87 2.96
N LEU A 136 4.21 8.98 4.19
CA LEU A 136 2.79 8.80 4.52
C LEU A 136 1.91 9.80 3.77
N SER A 137 2.23 11.09 3.86
CA SER A 137 1.46 12.18 3.24
C SER A 137 1.47 12.17 1.70
N SER A 138 2.56 11.67 1.09
CA SER A 138 2.72 11.69 -0.36
C SER A 138 2.22 10.44 -1.08
N LEU A 139 2.49 9.25 -0.53
CA LEU A 139 2.32 7.99 -1.26
C LEU A 139 1.68 6.88 -0.43
N ALA A 140 2.02 6.77 0.86
CA ALA A 140 1.70 5.58 1.64
C ALA A 140 0.34 5.60 2.33
N SER A 141 -0.31 6.76 2.55
CA SER A 141 -1.59 6.84 3.26
C SER A 141 -2.68 5.92 2.70
N ASN A 142 -2.78 5.82 1.36
CA ASN A 142 -3.75 4.93 0.69
C ASN A 142 -3.47 3.43 0.91
N THR A 143 -2.26 3.07 1.32
CA THR A 143 -1.80 1.67 1.47
C THR A 143 -2.02 1.13 2.88
N MET A 144 -2.24 2.02 3.84
CA MET A 144 -2.39 1.69 5.26
C MET A 144 -3.66 0.89 5.57
N PHE A 145 -4.60 0.84 4.63
CA PHE A 145 -5.84 0.06 4.76
C PHE A 145 -5.72 -1.37 4.22
N ASP A 146 -4.83 -1.62 3.27
CA ASP A 146 -4.65 -2.94 2.66
C ASP A 146 -3.77 -3.84 3.52
N ARG A 147 -4.03 -5.15 3.51
CA ARG A 147 -3.28 -6.10 4.33
C ARG A 147 -2.03 -6.58 3.61
N SER A 148 -2.13 -6.90 2.33
CA SER A 148 -1.06 -7.50 1.55
C SER A 148 -0.52 -6.58 0.47
N LEU A 149 0.71 -6.14 0.65
CA LEU A 149 1.35 -5.11 -0.15
C LEU A 149 2.46 -5.71 -1.01
N LEU A 150 2.33 -5.55 -2.32
CA LEU A 150 3.39 -5.82 -3.28
C LEU A 150 4.12 -4.52 -3.60
N LEU A 151 5.29 -4.31 -3.00
CA LEU A 151 6.12 -3.14 -3.28
C LEU A 151 6.90 -3.39 -4.57
N VAL A 152 6.78 -2.48 -5.53
CA VAL A 152 7.43 -2.57 -6.84
C VAL A 152 8.18 -1.29 -7.16
N GLU A 153 9.15 -1.34 -8.07
CA GLU A 153 10.01 -0.19 -8.36
C GLU A 153 9.22 0.99 -8.94
N GLY A 154 8.36 0.74 -9.93
CA GLY A 154 7.73 1.80 -10.72
C GLY A 154 6.31 1.52 -11.20
N PRO A 155 5.76 2.44 -12.03
CA PRO A 155 4.38 2.36 -12.51
C PRO A 155 4.16 1.24 -13.53
N GLY A 156 5.21 0.70 -14.14
CA GLY A 156 5.11 -0.40 -15.12
C GLY A 156 4.68 -1.70 -14.47
N GLU A 157 5.34 -2.05 -13.37
CA GLU A 157 5.05 -3.19 -12.52
C GLU A 157 3.65 -3.05 -11.89
N VAL A 158 3.30 -1.85 -11.41
CA VAL A 158 1.96 -1.56 -10.88
C VAL A 158 0.90 -1.91 -11.91
N ALA A 159 1.06 -1.45 -13.15
CA ALA A 159 0.08 -1.68 -14.21
C ALA A 159 -0.06 -3.17 -14.56
N TYR A 160 1.03 -3.93 -14.57
CA TYR A 160 1.03 -5.38 -14.80
C TYR A 160 0.33 -6.15 -13.67
N PHE A 161 0.82 -5.99 -12.44
CA PHE A 161 0.33 -6.78 -11.30
C PHE A 161 -1.09 -6.38 -10.87
N GLU A 162 -1.47 -5.10 -11.01
CA GLU A 162 -2.85 -4.69 -10.76
C GLU A 162 -3.83 -5.27 -11.79
N MET A 163 -3.41 -5.41 -13.06
CA MET A 163 -4.24 -6.11 -14.05
C MET A 163 -4.36 -7.60 -13.70
N LEU A 164 -3.25 -8.29 -13.39
CA LEU A 164 -3.31 -9.68 -12.96
C LEU A 164 -4.19 -9.87 -11.71
N ARG A 165 -4.12 -8.95 -10.74
CA ARG A 165 -5.01 -8.95 -9.57
C ARG A 165 -6.47 -8.93 -9.94
N ARG A 166 -6.86 -8.16 -10.97
CA ARG A 166 -8.23 -8.10 -11.48
C ARG A 166 -8.64 -9.36 -12.22
N GLU A 167 -7.73 -9.98 -12.96
CA GLU A 167 -7.98 -11.25 -13.66
C GLU A 167 -8.09 -12.43 -12.69
N MET A 168 -7.42 -12.36 -11.52
CA MET A 168 -7.58 -13.35 -10.44
C MET A 168 -9.00 -13.41 -9.86
N ARG A 169 -9.92 -12.47 -10.18
CA ARG A 169 -11.30 -12.46 -9.63
C ARG A 169 -12.12 -13.72 -9.88
N ASN A 170 -11.74 -14.51 -10.89
CA ASN A 170 -12.44 -15.75 -11.23
C ASN A 170 -11.93 -16.95 -10.41
N ILE A 171 -10.76 -16.83 -9.77
CA ILE A 171 -10.07 -17.92 -9.06
C ILE A 171 -9.81 -17.60 -7.57
N ILE A 172 -9.76 -16.31 -7.22
CA ILE A 172 -9.59 -15.82 -5.85
C ILE A 172 -10.83 -15.02 -5.43
N PRO A 173 -11.40 -15.27 -4.23
CA PRO A 173 -12.53 -14.49 -3.70
C PRO A 173 -12.27 -12.98 -3.65
N LEU A 174 -13.27 -12.20 -4.07
CA LEU A 174 -13.19 -10.74 -4.11
C LEU A 174 -12.80 -10.09 -2.76
N PRO A 175 -13.27 -10.56 -1.58
CA PRO A 175 -12.84 -10.00 -0.31
C PRO A 175 -11.32 -10.09 -0.06
N LEU A 176 -10.65 -11.13 -0.55
CA LEU A 176 -9.20 -11.26 -0.45
C LEU A 176 -8.50 -10.32 -1.43
N LEU A 177 -8.99 -10.25 -2.68
CA LEU A 177 -8.43 -9.34 -3.68
C LEU A 177 -8.51 -7.88 -3.26
N ASN A 178 -9.55 -7.48 -2.53
CA ASN A 178 -9.72 -6.12 -2.01
C ASN A 178 -8.75 -5.78 -0.86
N ARG A 179 -8.05 -6.76 -0.30
CA ARG A 179 -7.01 -6.57 0.72
C ARG A 179 -5.60 -6.53 0.14
N MET A 180 -5.47 -6.70 -1.18
CA MET A 180 -4.20 -6.76 -1.89
C MET A 180 -3.97 -5.45 -2.65
N ARG A 181 -2.76 -4.89 -2.54
CA ARG A 181 -2.37 -3.69 -3.28
C ARG A 181 -0.96 -3.78 -3.83
N VAL A 182 -0.75 -3.21 -5.03
CA VAL A 182 0.57 -2.98 -5.61
C VAL A 182 0.96 -1.52 -5.40
N CYS A 183 2.17 -1.27 -4.90
CA CYS A 183 2.65 0.06 -4.55
C CYS A 183 3.98 0.36 -5.26
N ALA A 184 4.00 1.38 -6.11
CA ALA A 184 5.25 1.88 -6.68
C ALA A 184 6.03 2.65 -5.60
N VAL A 185 7.29 2.27 -5.36
CA VAL A 185 8.15 2.93 -4.38
C VAL A 185 8.94 4.12 -4.95
N GLY A 186 8.91 4.31 -6.27
CA GLY A 186 9.57 5.43 -6.95
C GLY A 186 11.07 5.22 -7.19
N GLY A 187 11.48 3.97 -7.41
CA GLY A 187 12.87 3.58 -7.63
C GLY A 187 13.47 2.70 -6.51
N LYS A 188 14.61 2.07 -6.79
CA LYS A 188 15.27 1.08 -5.91
C LYS A 188 15.54 1.59 -4.49
N ALA A 189 15.87 2.87 -4.34
CA ALA A 189 16.12 3.48 -3.03
C ALA A 189 14.85 3.64 -2.18
N GLY A 190 13.66 3.55 -2.79
CA GLY A 190 12.36 3.67 -2.13
C GLY A 190 11.99 2.45 -1.27
N PHE A 191 12.51 1.25 -1.57
CA PHE A 191 12.14 0.04 -0.83
C PHE A 191 12.46 0.14 0.67
N GLY A 192 13.60 0.73 1.04
CA GLY A 192 14.02 0.90 2.44
C GLY A 192 13.06 1.77 3.25
N PRO A 193 12.80 3.03 2.83
CA PRO A 193 11.80 3.88 3.47
C PRO A 193 10.42 3.23 3.65
N TRP A 194 9.90 2.56 2.61
CA TRP A 194 8.62 1.87 2.68
C TRP A 194 8.61 0.71 3.68
N LEU A 195 9.62 -0.16 3.63
CA LEU A 195 9.73 -1.27 4.57
C LEU A 195 9.87 -0.78 6.00
N ARG A 196 10.67 0.26 6.24
CA ARG A 196 10.81 0.85 7.58
C ARG A 196 9.46 1.36 8.10
N LEU A 197 8.76 2.19 7.33
CA LEU A 197 7.45 2.74 7.72
C LEU A 197 6.44 1.63 8.04
N LEU A 198 6.23 0.70 7.11
CA LEU A 198 5.21 -0.35 7.26
C LEU A 198 5.51 -1.28 8.44
N ARG A 199 6.80 -1.57 8.70
CA ARG A 199 7.21 -2.45 9.80
C ARG A 199 7.19 -1.79 11.17
N ARG A 200 6.93 -0.49 11.27
CA ARG A 200 6.69 0.18 12.56
C ARG A 200 5.42 -0.32 13.22
N PHE A 201 4.43 -0.74 12.42
CA PHE A 201 3.14 -1.18 12.92
C PHE A 201 3.19 -2.67 13.24
N ALA A 202 3.59 -2.99 14.46
CA ALA A 202 3.78 -4.36 14.92
C ALA A 202 3.25 -4.56 16.34
N ASN A 203 2.77 -5.77 16.63
CA ASN A 203 2.31 -6.15 17.97
C ASN A 203 2.82 -7.56 18.30
N ASN A 204 3.57 -7.71 19.39
CA ASN A 204 4.11 -9.00 19.84
C ASN A 204 4.84 -9.82 18.76
N GLY A 205 5.52 -9.13 17.82
CA GLY A 205 6.24 -9.75 16.70
C GLY A 205 5.40 -9.95 15.43
N ASP A 206 4.07 -9.84 15.52
CA ASP A 206 3.17 -9.85 14.37
C ASP A 206 3.15 -8.46 13.69
N GLN A 207 3.05 -8.45 12.36
CA GLN A 207 3.09 -7.23 11.56
C GLN A 207 1.68 -6.86 11.10
N ALA A 208 1.35 -5.57 11.11
CA ALA A 208 0.07 -5.10 10.57
C ALA A 208 -0.03 -5.30 9.05
N PHE A 209 1.11 -5.41 8.36
CA PHE A 209 1.17 -5.49 6.89
C PHE A 209 2.00 -6.68 6.46
N GLU A 210 1.44 -7.47 5.54
CA GLU A 210 2.13 -8.53 4.83
C GLU A 210 2.76 -7.95 3.57
N VAL A 211 4.08 -7.80 3.56
CA VAL A 211 4.80 -7.07 2.50
C VAL A 211 5.62 -8.05 1.66
N ILE A 212 5.64 -7.86 0.34
CA ILE A 212 6.60 -8.50 -0.57
C ILE A 212 7.27 -7.41 -1.38
N VAL A 213 8.61 -7.33 -1.32
CA VAL A 213 9.41 -6.52 -2.23
C VAL A 213 9.62 -7.29 -3.52
N CYS A 214 9.12 -6.73 -4.62
CA CYS A 214 9.33 -7.20 -5.98
C CYS A 214 10.25 -6.23 -6.72
N ALA A 215 11.44 -6.72 -7.07
CA ALA A 215 12.48 -5.91 -7.72
C ALA A 215 13.20 -6.72 -8.80
N ASP A 216 13.98 -6.05 -9.65
CA ASP A 216 14.76 -6.74 -10.68
C ASP A 216 16.05 -7.35 -10.11
N SER A 217 16.30 -8.62 -10.41
CA SER A 217 17.45 -9.39 -9.91
C SER A 217 18.80 -8.79 -10.30
N ILE A 218 18.92 -8.28 -11.52
CA ILE A 218 20.16 -7.75 -12.08
C ILE A 218 20.60 -6.46 -11.40
N ASP A 219 19.64 -5.65 -10.97
CA ASP A 219 19.83 -4.21 -10.89
C ASP A 219 19.52 -3.66 -9.49
N ALA A 220 18.79 -4.39 -8.66
CA ALA A 220 18.34 -3.96 -7.34
C ALA A 220 18.79 -4.87 -6.19
N GLY A 221 19.52 -5.96 -6.46
CA GLY A 221 19.83 -6.98 -5.46
C GLY A 221 20.48 -6.46 -4.17
N THR A 222 21.54 -5.65 -4.31
CA THR A 222 22.28 -5.09 -3.17
C THR A 222 21.48 -4.04 -2.40
N ASP A 223 20.78 -3.15 -3.12
CA ASP A 223 19.93 -2.11 -2.53
C ASP A 223 18.78 -2.71 -1.73
N VAL A 224 18.16 -3.77 -2.24
CA VAL A 224 17.06 -4.47 -1.56
C VAL A 224 17.55 -5.21 -0.32
N VAL A 225 18.72 -5.89 -0.38
CA VAL A 225 19.31 -6.51 0.82
C VAL A 225 19.65 -5.46 1.88
N ARG A 226 20.18 -4.30 1.48
CA ARG A 226 20.42 -3.18 2.40
C ARG A 226 19.10 -2.70 3.01
N ALA A 227 18.07 -2.47 2.20
CA ALA A 227 16.75 -2.04 2.64
C ALA A 227 16.12 -3.01 3.66
N LEU A 228 16.22 -4.32 3.43
CA LEU A 228 15.74 -5.35 4.35
C LEU A 228 16.46 -5.29 5.70
N ARG A 229 17.80 -5.22 5.68
CA ARG A 229 18.62 -5.14 6.90
C ARG A 229 18.36 -3.87 7.70
N GLU A 230 18.25 -2.72 7.04
CA GLU A 230 17.91 -1.43 7.66
C GLU A 230 16.50 -1.42 8.27
N SER A 231 15.63 -2.35 7.86
CA SER A 231 14.25 -2.50 8.36
C SER A 231 14.10 -3.67 9.34
N SER A 232 15.21 -4.09 9.94
CA SER A 232 15.29 -5.18 10.93
C SER A 232 14.75 -6.53 10.41
N VAL A 233 14.81 -6.76 9.10
CA VAL A 233 14.54 -8.08 8.51
C VAL A 233 15.82 -8.90 8.54
N VAL A 234 15.75 -10.09 9.13
CA VAL A 234 16.87 -11.04 9.14
C VAL A 234 17.00 -11.68 7.76
N VAL A 235 18.11 -11.42 7.08
CA VAL A 235 18.45 -12.04 5.79
C VAL A 235 19.46 -13.16 6.05
N PRO A 236 19.11 -14.44 5.85
CA PRO A 236 20.03 -15.56 6.05
C PRO A 236 21.29 -15.44 5.19
N ALA A 237 22.43 -15.91 5.71
CA ALA A 237 23.71 -15.86 5.00
C ALA A 237 23.67 -16.59 3.65
N ALA A 238 22.97 -17.72 3.58
CA ALA A 238 22.77 -18.48 2.33
C ALA A 238 22.06 -17.62 1.27
N LEU A 239 20.94 -16.97 1.64
CA LEU A 239 20.22 -16.08 0.74
C LEU A 239 21.07 -14.89 0.31
N ALA A 240 21.78 -14.24 1.25
CA ALA A 240 22.66 -13.14 0.93
C ALA A 240 23.76 -13.54 -0.07
N SER A 241 24.30 -14.76 0.06
CA SER A 241 25.29 -15.31 -0.87
C SER A 241 24.70 -15.57 -2.25
N GLU A 242 23.49 -16.12 -2.34
CA GLU A 242 22.81 -16.33 -3.63
C GLU A 242 22.55 -15.01 -4.34
N ILE A 243 22.08 -14.00 -3.61
CA ILE A 243 21.83 -12.66 -4.17
C ILE A 243 23.12 -12.02 -4.68
N ALA A 244 24.23 -12.14 -3.94
CA ALA A 244 25.52 -11.63 -4.38
C ALA A 244 26.06 -12.34 -5.63
N ASN A 245 25.63 -13.58 -5.88
CA ASN A 245 26.09 -14.41 -7.00
C ASN A 245 25.17 -14.36 -8.22
N LEU A 246 24.04 -13.64 -8.20
CA LEU A 246 23.07 -13.61 -9.30
C LEU A 246 23.73 -13.31 -10.65
N ALA A 247 24.57 -12.27 -10.71
CA ALA A 247 25.29 -11.83 -11.90
C ALA A 247 26.78 -12.20 -11.91
N ASN A 248 27.25 -13.04 -10.97
CA ASN A 248 28.68 -13.35 -10.84
C ASN A 248 29.22 -14.06 -12.09
N GLY A 249 30.28 -13.49 -12.67
CA GLY A 249 30.92 -13.99 -13.89
C GLY A 249 30.24 -13.55 -15.20
N ILE A 250 29.26 -12.65 -15.14
CA ILE A 250 28.50 -12.20 -16.32
C ILE A 250 28.79 -10.72 -16.59
N ASP A 251 29.04 -10.38 -17.85
CA ASP A 251 29.18 -9.00 -18.30
C ASP A 251 27.80 -8.34 -18.43
N MET A 252 27.45 -7.53 -17.43
CA MET A 252 26.15 -6.85 -17.37
C MET A 252 25.95 -5.77 -18.44
N SER A 253 27.01 -5.38 -19.15
CA SER A 253 26.90 -4.45 -20.28
C SER A 253 26.44 -5.14 -21.57
N ASN A 254 26.55 -6.47 -21.64
CA ASN A 254 26.20 -7.26 -22.80
C ASN A 254 25.72 -8.67 -22.39
N VAL A 255 24.55 -8.74 -21.77
CA VAL A 255 23.93 -9.99 -21.31
C VAL A 255 23.46 -10.81 -22.51
N SER A 256 24.05 -11.99 -22.74
CA SER A 256 23.59 -12.90 -23.78
C SER A 256 22.32 -13.67 -23.35
N PRO A 257 21.56 -14.29 -24.27
CA PRO A 257 20.44 -15.15 -23.89
C PRO A 257 20.83 -16.32 -22.97
N ALA A 258 22.05 -16.85 -23.10
CA ALA A 258 22.57 -17.89 -22.21
C ALA A 258 22.86 -17.34 -20.81
N ASP A 259 23.44 -16.14 -20.72
CA ASP A 259 23.68 -15.47 -19.43
C ASP A 259 22.36 -15.13 -18.72
N ALA A 260 21.37 -14.67 -19.48
CA ALA A 260 20.03 -14.39 -18.98
C ALA A 260 19.39 -15.64 -18.36
N LEU A 261 19.52 -16.81 -19.00
CA LEU A 261 19.04 -18.08 -18.45
C LEU A 261 19.74 -18.43 -17.13
N VAL A 262 21.07 -18.28 -17.07
CA VAL A 262 21.85 -18.52 -15.84
C VAL A 262 21.40 -17.59 -14.71
N ILE A 263 21.21 -16.29 -14.99
CA ILE A 263 20.69 -15.32 -14.02
C ILE A 263 19.29 -15.71 -13.57
N ALA A 264 18.43 -16.10 -14.52
CA ALA A 264 17.05 -16.48 -14.24
C ALA A 264 16.97 -17.72 -13.33
N GLU A 265 17.81 -18.73 -13.53
CA GLU A 265 17.89 -19.93 -12.68
C GLU A 265 18.40 -19.60 -11.27
N ARG A 266 19.47 -18.80 -11.17
CA ARG A 266 19.99 -18.31 -9.87
C ARG A 266 18.95 -17.49 -9.13
N THR A 267 18.18 -16.66 -9.86
CA THR A 267 17.09 -15.86 -9.30
C THR A 267 15.99 -16.74 -8.71
N SER A 268 15.54 -17.78 -9.43
CA SER A 268 14.55 -18.72 -8.90
C SER A 268 15.06 -19.44 -7.63
N ALA A 269 16.35 -19.77 -7.55
CA ALA A 269 16.94 -20.33 -6.34
C ALA A 269 16.91 -19.35 -5.15
N ALA A 270 17.28 -18.09 -5.38
CA ALA A 270 17.18 -17.02 -4.38
C ALA A 270 15.73 -16.80 -3.92
N ASN A 271 14.76 -16.79 -4.85
CA ASN A 271 13.33 -16.65 -4.55
C ASN A 271 12.80 -17.79 -3.67
N ARG A 272 13.20 -19.04 -3.95
CA ARG A 272 12.83 -20.19 -3.11
C ARG A 272 13.40 -20.09 -1.70
N LEU A 273 14.67 -19.69 -1.57
CA LEU A 273 15.29 -19.47 -0.26
C LEU A 273 14.62 -18.33 0.51
N ALA A 274 14.32 -17.21 -0.16
CA ALA A 274 13.59 -16.10 0.45
C ALA A 274 12.22 -16.54 0.96
N ALA A 275 11.45 -17.29 0.14
CA ALA A 275 10.14 -17.81 0.53
C ALA A 275 10.22 -18.78 1.72
N SER A 276 11.14 -19.75 1.68
CA SER A 276 11.32 -20.73 2.78
C SER A 276 11.83 -20.12 4.09
N SER A 277 12.54 -19.00 4.01
CA SER A 277 13.08 -18.28 5.16
C SER A 277 12.17 -17.12 5.63
N ASN A 278 10.96 -17.02 5.07
CA ASN A 278 9.99 -15.94 5.34
C ASN A 278 10.57 -14.53 5.16
N VAL A 279 11.46 -14.35 4.18
CA VAL A 279 11.99 -13.04 3.80
C VAL A 279 11.01 -12.40 2.79
N PRO A 280 10.56 -11.16 3.00
CA PRO A 280 9.58 -10.45 2.17
C PRO A 280 10.19 -9.98 0.85
N LEU A 281 10.73 -10.91 0.06
CA LEU A 281 11.47 -10.67 -1.16
C LEU A 281 11.04 -11.62 -2.29
N HIS A 282 10.94 -11.06 -3.48
CA HIS A 282 10.83 -11.76 -4.74
C HIS A 282 11.58 -10.95 -5.82
N PHE A 283 12.50 -11.57 -6.53
CA PHE A 283 13.13 -10.93 -7.68
C PHE A 283 12.49 -11.37 -8.97
N ASN A 284 12.23 -10.41 -9.87
CA ASN A 284 11.98 -10.72 -11.27
C ASN A 284 13.22 -11.39 -11.85
N ARG A 285 13.02 -12.51 -12.53
CA ARG A 285 14.08 -13.22 -13.25
C ARG A 285 14.62 -12.29 -14.34
N VAL A 286 15.90 -11.93 -14.26
CA VAL A 286 16.56 -10.91 -15.09
C VAL A 286 15.98 -9.50 -14.82
N ASP A 287 14.80 -9.21 -15.34
CA ASP A 287 14.02 -7.99 -15.18
C ASP A 287 12.52 -8.28 -15.37
N LEU A 288 11.67 -7.28 -15.16
CA LEU A 288 10.22 -7.44 -15.31
C LEU A 288 9.85 -8.00 -16.69
N GLU A 289 10.37 -7.43 -17.78
CA GLU A 289 10.01 -7.84 -19.14
C GLU A 289 10.36 -9.29 -19.43
N TYR A 290 11.51 -9.77 -18.99
CA TYR A 290 11.88 -11.18 -19.08
C TYR A 290 10.90 -12.06 -18.29
N ALA A 291 10.67 -11.71 -17.02
CA ALA A 291 9.86 -12.52 -16.11
C ALA A 291 8.40 -12.67 -16.57
N ILE A 292 7.81 -11.65 -17.18
CA ILE A 292 6.41 -11.68 -17.64
C ILE A 292 6.24 -12.28 -19.04
N LEU A 293 7.31 -12.35 -19.84
CA LEU A 293 7.26 -12.87 -21.21
C LEU A 293 7.80 -14.28 -21.33
N GLU A 294 8.64 -14.79 -20.42
CA GLU A 294 9.37 -16.06 -20.60
C GLU A 294 8.51 -17.30 -20.83
N ALA A 295 7.27 -17.31 -20.34
CA ALA A 295 6.33 -18.40 -20.58
C ALA A 295 5.30 -18.09 -21.68
N LEU A 296 5.34 -16.88 -22.26
CA LEU A 296 4.43 -16.46 -23.32
C LEU A 296 4.74 -17.20 -24.63
N ASN A 297 3.71 -17.73 -25.28
CA ASN A 297 3.93 -18.43 -26.54
C ASN A 297 4.22 -17.47 -27.71
N ASP A 298 4.91 -17.96 -28.74
CA ASP A 298 5.31 -17.16 -29.90
C ASP A 298 4.13 -16.65 -30.74
N ARG A 299 3.00 -17.36 -30.74
CA ARG A 299 1.81 -16.89 -31.46
C ARG A 299 1.25 -15.63 -30.82
N ARG A 300 1.03 -15.64 -29.50
CA ARG A 300 0.52 -14.51 -28.73
C ARG A 300 1.51 -13.35 -28.71
N SER A 301 2.81 -13.66 -28.62
CA SER A 301 3.88 -12.65 -28.75
C SER A 301 3.78 -11.89 -30.07
N ARG A 302 3.57 -12.59 -31.20
CA ARG A 302 3.37 -11.97 -32.52
C ARG A 302 2.09 -11.15 -32.61
N GLU A 303 0.98 -11.68 -32.09
CA GLU A 303 -0.32 -10.98 -32.07
C GLU A 303 -0.25 -9.67 -31.26
N PHE A 304 0.37 -9.71 -30.07
CA PHE A 304 0.62 -8.53 -29.25
C PHE A 304 1.53 -7.53 -29.95
N ALA A 305 2.66 -7.98 -30.49
CA ALA A 305 3.61 -7.11 -31.18
C ALA A 305 3.01 -6.43 -32.40
N LYS A 306 2.17 -7.14 -33.17
CA LYS A 306 1.45 -6.58 -34.32
C LYS A 306 0.47 -5.48 -33.87
N THR A 307 -0.30 -5.73 -32.82
CA THR A 307 -1.30 -4.78 -32.29
C THR A 307 -0.66 -3.49 -31.80
N HIS A 308 0.55 -3.57 -31.25
CA HIS A 308 1.25 -2.41 -30.69
C HIS A 308 2.37 -1.84 -31.58
N GLY A 309 2.52 -2.36 -32.80
CA GLY A 309 3.53 -1.92 -33.76
C GLY A 309 4.96 -2.08 -33.26
N LEU A 310 5.24 -3.23 -32.64
CA LEU A 310 6.58 -3.70 -32.25
C LEU A 310 7.14 -4.76 -33.21
N GLU A 311 6.27 -5.35 -34.05
CA GLU A 311 6.55 -6.34 -35.12
C GLU A 311 7.75 -7.26 -34.84
N VAL A 312 7.49 -8.40 -34.22
CA VAL A 312 8.50 -9.40 -33.84
C VAL A 312 8.13 -10.77 -34.37
N GLU A 313 9.12 -11.65 -34.52
CA GLU A 313 8.93 -13.02 -35.02
C GLU A 313 8.84 -14.06 -33.89
N SER A 314 9.35 -13.73 -32.70
CA SER A 314 9.42 -14.61 -31.53
C SER A 314 9.24 -13.85 -30.22
N ARG A 315 8.94 -14.59 -29.15
CA ARG A 315 8.91 -14.10 -27.75
C ARG A 315 10.22 -13.42 -27.34
N ASP A 316 11.37 -14.00 -27.67
CA ASP A 316 12.66 -13.46 -27.24
C ASP A 316 12.97 -12.11 -27.90
N LYS A 317 12.54 -11.93 -29.16
CA LYS A 317 12.57 -10.63 -29.83
C LYS A 317 11.60 -9.64 -29.21
N LEU A 318 10.42 -10.09 -28.74
CA LEU A 318 9.47 -9.23 -28.02
C LEU A 318 10.07 -8.72 -26.71
N MET A 319 10.72 -9.59 -25.93
CA MET A 319 11.44 -9.22 -24.71
C MET A 319 12.45 -8.11 -24.98
N ALA A 320 13.28 -8.28 -26.01
CA ALA A 320 14.26 -7.27 -26.39
C ALA A 320 13.56 -5.96 -26.78
N ARG A 321 12.50 -5.99 -27.59
CA ARG A 321 11.77 -4.78 -28.01
C ARG A 321 11.09 -4.04 -26.86
N MET A 322 10.59 -4.76 -25.86
CA MET A 322 10.08 -4.19 -24.62
C MET A 322 11.20 -3.75 -23.66
N GLY A 323 12.45 -4.07 -24.00
CA GLY A 323 13.67 -3.54 -23.42
C GLY A 323 14.19 -4.31 -22.21
N SER A 324 13.94 -5.62 -22.20
CA SER A 324 14.60 -6.58 -21.34
C SER A 324 16.09 -6.71 -21.70
N LYS A 325 16.95 -6.89 -20.69
CA LYS A 325 18.37 -7.23 -20.88
C LYS A 325 18.59 -8.68 -21.31
N GLY A 326 17.59 -9.55 -21.11
CA GLY A 326 17.67 -10.97 -21.45
C GLY A 326 17.04 -11.35 -22.80
N GLY A 327 16.55 -10.38 -23.57
CA GLY A 327 15.91 -10.61 -24.86
C GLY A 327 16.91 -10.77 -26.02
N ASP A 328 16.45 -11.37 -27.12
CA ASP A 328 17.23 -11.48 -28.37
C ASP A 328 17.04 -10.24 -29.25
N GLY A 329 18.05 -9.37 -29.25
CA GLY A 329 18.12 -8.20 -30.13
C GLY A 329 18.17 -6.86 -29.40
N LYS A 330 17.70 -5.80 -30.07
CA LYS A 330 17.77 -4.42 -29.55
C LYS A 330 16.43 -3.93 -29.02
N ALA A 331 16.50 -3.09 -27.99
CA ALA A 331 15.37 -2.31 -27.52
C ALA A 331 14.70 -1.52 -28.65
N SER A 332 13.37 -1.40 -28.57
CA SER A 332 12.63 -0.58 -29.52
C SER A 332 12.95 0.90 -29.30
N GLU A 333 13.35 1.60 -30.37
CA GLU A 333 13.55 3.06 -30.39
C GLU A 333 12.22 3.82 -30.33
N LYS A 334 11.08 3.13 -30.50
CA LYS A 334 9.75 3.72 -30.41
C LYS A 334 9.47 4.20 -28.99
N ALA A 335 9.19 5.49 -28.85
CA ALA A 335 8.75 6.06 -27.58
C ALA A 335 7.51 5.32 -27.05
N GLY A 336 7.54 4.96 -25.76
CA GLY A 336 6.45 4.26 -25.11
C GLY A 336 6.45 2.74 -25.28
N SER A 337 7.50 2.13 -25.85
CA SER A 337 7.71 0.66 -25.82
C SER A 337 7.74 0.06 -24.41
N LYS A 338 8.10 0.88 -23.42
CA LYS A 338 8.06 0.60 -21.97
C LYS A 338 6.88 1.26 -21.25
N ALA A 339 5.80 1.61 -21.95
CA ALA A 339 4.68 2.30 -21.32
C ALA A 339 3.90 1.35 -20.37
N PRO A 340 3.42 1.83 -19.21
CA PRO A 340 2.66 1.02 -18.27
C PRO A 340 1.44 0.31 -18.88
N TYR A 341 0.73 0.97 -19.80
CA TYR A 341 -0.46 0.38 -20.43
C TYR A 341 -0.15 -0.86 -21.28
N LEU A 342 1.05 -0.96 -21.86
CA LEU A 342 1.46 -2.15 -22.63
C LEU A 342 1.62 -3.35 -21.71
N ARG A 343 2.20 -3.14 -20.53
CA ARG A 343 2.36 -4.18 -19.51
C ARG A 343 1.01 -4.61 -18.95
N ALA A 344 0.11 -3.67 -18.67
CA ALA A 344 -1.28 -4.00 -18.30
C ALA A 344 -2.00 -4.81 -19.40
N ASN A 345 -1.84 -4.44 -20.67
CA ASN A 345 -2.44 -5.19 -21.77
C ASN A 345 -1.87 -6.61 -21.86
N LEU A 346 -0.56 -6.78 -21.69
CA LEU A 346 0.08 -8.10 -21.64
C LEU A 346 -0.55 -8.99 -20.55
N ALA A 347 -0.69 -8.45 -19.33
CA ALA A 347 -1.35 -9.14 -18.22
C ALA A 347 -2.83 -9.49 -18.48
N TYR A 348 -3.51 -8.73 -19.35
CA TYR A 348 -4.91 -8.98 -19.71
C TYR A 348 -5.05 -10.10 -20.76
N ILE A 349 -4.10 -10.23 -21.70
CA ILE A 349 -4.19 -11.20 -22.80
C ILE A 349 -3.57 -12.57 -22.49
N VAL A 350 -2.72 -12.64 -21.48
CA VAL A 350 -2.00 -13.86 -21.09
C VAL A 350 -2.95 -14.87 -20.47
N THR A 351 -2.75 -16.16 -20.75
CA THR A 351 -3.47 -17.23 -20.05
C THR A 351 -2.65 -17.77 -18.87
N TRP A 352 -3.30 -18.40 -17.89
CA TRP A 352 -2.62 -18.89 -16.69
C TRP A 352 -1.50 -19.90 -17.00
N ASP A 353 -1.57 -20.66 -18.09
CA ASP A 353 -0.51 -21.56 -18.55
C ASP A 353 0.74 -20.84 -19.10
N GLU A 354 0.60 -19.57 -19.46
CA GLU A 354 1.68 -18.73 -20.01
C GLU A 354 2.28 -17.76 -19.00
N ILE A 355 1.83 -17.83 -17.75
CA ILE A 355 2.48 -17.11 -16.65
C ILE A 355 3.55 -18.03 -16.08
N SER A 356 4.76 -17.49 -15.90
CA SER A 356 5.88 -18.30 -15.43
C SER A 356 5.66 -18.83 -14.01
N PRO A 357 6.22 -20.00 -13.66
CA PRO A 357 6.08 -20.57 -12.33
C PRO A 357 6.54 -19.64 -11.20
N ASP A 358 7.58 -18.84 -11.42
CA ASP A 358 8.06 -17.85 -10.44
C ASP A 358 7.02 -16.74 -10.20
N ILE A 359 6.39 -16.20 -11.25
CA ILE A 359 5.32 -15.20 -11.10
C ILE A 359 4.10 -15.82 -10.41
N LYS A 360 3.72 -17.06 -10.74
CA LYS A 360 2.63 -17.76 -10.02
C LYS A 360 2.93 -17.92 -8.53
N GLU A 361 4.17 -18.24 -8.17
CA GLU A 361 4.59 -18.31 -6.78
C GLU A 361 4.51 -16.94 -6.09
N LEU A 362 4.93 -15.86 -6.77
CA LEU A 362 4.74 -14.49 -6.26
C LEU A 362 3.27 -14.18 -6.01
N LEU A 363 2.39 -14.44 -6.99
CA LEU A 363 0.96 -14.19 -6.87
C LEU A 363 0.37 -14.98 -5.70
N TRP A 364 0.74 -16.26 -5.54
CA TRP A 364 0.25 -17.06 -4.43
C TRP A 364 0.73 -16.55 -3.07
N ARG A 365 2.02 -16.18 -2.94
CA ARG A 365 2.54 -15.54 -1.73
C ARG A 365 1.80 -14.24 -1.40
N TRP A 366 1.50 -13.44 -2.42
CA TRP A 366 0.75 -12.20 -2.27
C TRP A 366 -0.70 -12.45 -1.84
N VAL A 367 -1.38 -13.44 -2.42
CA VAL A 367 -2.72 -13.87 -1.96
C VAL A 367 -2.68 -14.34 -0.51
N ARG A 368 -1.69 -15.16 -0.13
CA ARG A 368 -1.54 -15.64 1.26
C ARG A 368 -1.40 -14.51 2.27
N GLY A 369 -0.70 -13.43 1.93
CA GLY A 369 -0.60 -12.27 2.81
C GLY A 369 -1.95 -11.56 3.06
N ALA A 370 -2.93 -11.73 2.17
CA ALA A 370 -4.27 -11.16 2.33
C ALA A 370 -5.22 -12.05 3.14
N MET A 371 -4.85 -13.32 3.37
CA MET A 371 -5.66 -14.30 4.09
C MET A 371 -5.72 -13.99 5.59
N GLU A 372 -6.86 -14.28 6.20
CA GLU A 372 -7.01 -14.27 7.66
C GLU A 372 -6.32 -15.48 8.27
N PRO A 373 -5.94 -15.43 9.57
CA PRO A 373 -5.34 -16.56 10.28
C PRO A 373 -6.15 -17.87 10.18
N TYR A 374 -7.46 -17.80 9.90
CA TYR A 374 -8.37 -18.94 9.79
C TYR A 374 -8.85 -19.23 8.36
N SER A 375 -8.29 -18.58 7.34
CA SER A 375 -8.70 -18.82 5.95
C SER A 375 -8.19 -20.16 5.43
N SER A 376 -9.10 -21.00 4.93
CA SER A 376 -8.80 -22.35 4.42
C SER A 376 -8.67 -22.42 2.89
N LEU A 377 -8.38 -21.29 2.22
CA LEU A 377 -8.27 -21.27 0.76
C LEU A 377 -7.04 -22.10 0.32
N ALA A 378 -7.28 -23.20 -0.38
CA ALA A 378 -6.24 -23.96 -1.04
C ALA A 378 -5.72 -23.19 -2.27
N ARG A 379 -4.45 -23.44 -2.65
CA ARG A 379 -3.87 -22.87 -3.86
C ARG A 379 -4.66 -23.32 -5.09
N PRO A 380 -5.25 -22.41 -5.88
CA PRO A 380 -5.93 -22.76 -7.13
C PRO A 380 -4.97 -23.41 -8.13
N PRO A 381 -5.43 -24.39 -8.95
CA PRO A 381 -4.62 -25.02 -9.99
C PRO A 381 -4.00 -24.04 -10.99
N GLU A 382 -4.70 -22.94 -11.29
CA GLU A 382 -4.27 -21.92 -12.25
C GLU A 382 -2.97 -21.23 -11.84
N ILE A 383 -2.82 -20.96 -10.53
CA ILE A 383 -1.64 -20.34 -9.93
C ILE A 383 -0.74 -21.38 -9.23
N SER A 384 -0.99 -22.67 -9.43
CA SER A 384 -0.15 -23.76 -8.90
C SER A 384 1.15 -23.94 -9.65
#